data_AF-A0A4S1ZHQ7-F1
#
_entry.id   AF-A0A4S1ZHQ7-F1
#
_cell.length_a   1.000
_cell.length_b   1.000
_cell.length_c   1.000
_cell.angle_alpha   90.00
_cell.angle_beta   90.00
_cell.angle_gamma   90.00
#
_symmetry.space_group_name_H-M   'P 1'
#
loop_
_entity.id
_entity.type
_entity.pdbx_description
1 polymer ?
#
loop_
_entity_poly.entity_id
_entity_poly.type
_entity_poly.pdbx_seq_one_letter_code
_entity_poly.pdbx_strand_id
1 'polypeptide(L)'
;MRHSNFYQQYRKLEALEREELKKAVLAHGDEFRFQTEDGENVKGVQMPIVMAGDSHWESNCDCYITRVAVVDGTLEIYGYDKEYGNEEMRLDDVEFGHLSYIIDEIPETNDVKDVTTEPPVCEVPVVSLCREDISDAGYDPEIPDDDFQQVASRIEKYLEWQDFFPQFLENVREACAYLEIPTLKEENE
;
A
#
# COMPACT_ATOMS: atom_id res chain seq x y z
N MET A 1 -30.56 -13.18 11.42
CA MET A 1 -29.78 -14.15 12.22
C MET A 1 -28.85 -13.37 13.15
N ARG A 2 -28.47 -13.91 14.32
CA ARG A 2 -27.40 -13.29 15.13
C ARG A 2 -26.07 -13.50 14.38
N HIS A 3 -25.31 -12.43 14.20
CA HIS A 3 -24.01 -12.46 13.53
C HIS A 3 -22.99 -11.65 14.32
N SER A 4 -21.70 -11.88 14.05
CA SER A 4 -20.61 -11.07 14.60
C SER A 4 -20.60 -9.67 13.97
N ASN A 5 -20.18 -8.67 14.72
CA ASN A 5 -20.03 -7.30 14.24
C ASN A 5 -18.56 -7.04 13.84
N PHE A 6 -18.17 -7.54 12.67
CA PHE A 6 -16.81 -7.33 12.15
C PHE A 6 -16.58 -5.88 11.71
N TYR A 7 -17.62 -5.16 11.30
CA TYR A 7 -17.54 -3.74 10.94
C TYR A 7 -16.89 -2.89 12.04
N GLN A 8 -17.26 -3.10 13.31
CA GLN A 8 -16.63 -2.38 14.42
C GLN A 8 -15.16 -2.74 14.63
N GLN A 9 -14.72 -3.93 14.22
CA GLN A 9 -13.31 -4.32 14.29
C GLN A 9 -12.53 -3.65 13.15
N TYR A 10 -13.07 -3.67 11.93
CA TYR A 10 -12.49 -2.97 10.78
C TYR A 10 -12.32 -1.47 11.05
N ARG A 11 -13.32 -0.80 11.63
CA ARG A 11 -13.20 0.63 11.99
C ARG A 11 -12.10 0.93 13.01
N LYS A 12 -11.70 -0.02 13.84
CA LYS A 12 -10.56 0.16 14.76
C LYS A 12 -9.24 0.00 14.03
N LEU A 13 -9.14 -0.98 13.14
CA LEU A 13 -7.96 -1.19 12.28
C LEU A 13 -7.76 0.00 11.36
N GLU A 14 -8.81 0.46 10.68
CA GLU A 14 -8.77 1.65 9.81
C GLU A 14 -8.29 2.89 10.58
N ALA A 15 -8.70 3.06 11.85
CA ALA A 15 -8.25 4.18 12.65
C ALA A 15 -6.74 4.12 12.97
N LEU A 16 -6.18 2.92 13.13
CA LEU A 16 -4.74 2.72 13.29
C LEU A 16 -4.01 3.07 11.99
N GLU A 17 -4.43 2.51 10.85
CA GLU A 17 -3.86 2.81 9.53
C GLU A 17 -3.90 4.31 9.19
N ARG A 18 -5.01 5.00 9.53
CA ARG A 18 -5.11 6.45 9.36
C ARG A 18 -4.10 7.23 10.19
N GLU A 19 -3.81 6.79 11.41
CA GLU A 19 -2.78 7.41 12.25
C GLU A 19 -1.36 7.12 11.72
N GLU A 20 -1.11 5.93 11.18
CA GLU A 20 0.15 5.59 10.51
C GLU A 20 0.38 6.45 9.27
N LEU A 21 -0.62 6.55 8.40
CA LEU A 21 -0.57 7.41 7.22
C LEU A 21 -0.39 8.88 7.61
N LYS A 22 -1.09 9.34 8.65
CA LYS A 22 -0.91 10.70 9.17
C LYS A 22 0.54 10.95 9.64
N LYS A 23 1.17 10.00 10.35
CA LYS A 23 2.59 10.12 10.73
C LYS A 23 3.50 10.16 9.50
N ALA A 24 3.23 9.32 8.49
CA ALA A 24 3.99 9.29 7.25
C ALA A 24 3.91 10.64 6.52
N VAL A 25 2.72 11.23 6.41
CA VAL A 25 2.54 12.58 5.82
C VAL A 25 3.27 13.64 6.65
N LEU A 26 3.15 13.58 7.98
CA LEU A 26 3.81 14.53 8.87
C LEU A 26 5.34 14.48 8.80
N ALA A 27 5.91 13.32 8.46
CA ALA A 27 7.35 13.18 8.24
C ALA A 27 7.85 14.01 7.04
N HIS A 28 6.98 14.26 6.06
CA HIS A 28 7.27 15.06 4.87
C HIS A 28 6.78 16.52 4.98
N GLY A 29 6.29 16.94 6.15
CA GLY A 29 5.71 18.26 6.38
C GLY A 29 4.25 18.16 6.78
N ASP A 30 3.34 18.74 6.00
CA ASP A 30 1.88 18.58 6.20
C ASP A 30 1.19 18.06 4.92
N GLU A 31 1.95 17.80 3.86
CA GLU A 31 1.46 17.31 2.56
C GLU A 31 2.54 16.44 1.90
N PHE A 32 2.10 15.32 1.30
CA PHE A 32 2.92 14.53 0.40
C PHE A 32 2.20 14.38 -0.95
N ARG A 33 2.93 14.61 -2.04
CA ARG A 33 2.41 14.54 -3.40
C ARG A 33 3.06 13.41 -4.19
N PHE A 34 2.24 12.60 -4.85
CA PHE A 34 2.64 11.57 -5.82
C PHE A 34 2.74 12.14 -7.24
N GLN A 35 2.11 13.31 -7.48
CA GLN A 35 2.22 14.09 -8.72
C GLN A 35 2.59 15.55 -8.46
N THR A 36 3.30 16.16 -9.41
CA THR A 36 3.53 17.61 -9.42
C THR A 36 2.22 18.38 -9.62
N GLU A 37 2.22 19.68 -9.36
CA GLU A 37 1.05 20.53 -9.62
C GLU A 37 0.64 20.53 -11.10
N ASP A 38 1.58 20.23 -12.00
CA ASP A 38 1.36 20.12 -13.44
C ASP A 38 0.86 18.73 -13.88
N GLY A 39 0.65 17.81 -12.94
CA GLY A 39 0.15 16.45 -13.19
C GLY A 39 1.20 15.45 -13.66
N GLU A 40 2.49 15.74 -13.48
CA GLU A 40 3.58 14.80 -13.78
C GLU A 40 3.87 13.92 -12.56
N ASN A 41 4.11 12.61 -12.77
CA ASN A 41 4.48 11.72 -11.67
C ASN A 41 5.81 12.15 -11.03
N VAL A 42 5.85 12.13 -9.70
CA VAL A 42 7.09 12.38 -8.96
C VAL A 42 8.07 11.23 -9.22
N LYS A 43 9.31 11.57 -9.57
CA LYS A 43 10.32 10.58 -9.93
C LYS A 43 10.64 9.68 -8.73
N GLY A 44 10.57 8.37 -8.95
CA GLY A 44 10.90 7.36 -7.92
C GLY A 44 9.77 7.10 -6.94
N VAL A 45 8.57 7.62 -7.21
CA VAL A 45 7.37 7.41 -6.40
C VAL A 45 6.27 6.91 -7.33
N GLN A 46 5.66 5.76 -6.99
CA GLN A 46 4.52 5.27 -7.74
C GLN A 46 3.24 5.89 -7.19
N MET A 47 2.36 6.33 -8.08
CA MET A 47 1.04 6.80 -7.68
C MET A 47 0.17 5.60 -7.25
N PRO A 48 -0.30 5.53 -5.99
CA PRO A 48 -1.09 4.41 -5.54
C PRO A 48 -2.47 4.42 -6.20
N ILE A 49 -3.00 3.23 -6.47
CA ILE A 49 -4.39 3.04 -6.90
C ILE A 49 -5.13 2.39 -5.74
N VAL A 50 -6.23 3.00 -5.32
CA VAL A 50 -7.05 2.52 -4.20
C VAL A 50 -8.53 2.53 -4.57
N MET A 51 -9.32 1.67 -3.92
CA MET A 51 -10.77 1.73 -3.98
C MET A 51 -11.26 2.88 -3.09
N ALA A 52 -11.77 3.94 -3.70
CA ALA A 52 -12.22 5.12 -2.97
C ALA A 52 -13.39 5.82 -3.65
N GLY A 53 -14.03 6.73 -2.94
CA GLY A 53 -15.12 7.54 -3.45
C GLY A 53 -15.17 8.93 -2.84
N ASP A 54 -15.66 9.86 -3.65
CA ASP A 54 -16.20 11.12 -3.14
C ASP A 54 -17.59 10.87 -2.54
N SER A 55 -17.99 11.69 -1.56
CA SER A 55 -19.27 11.55 -0.88
C SER A 55 -20.51 11.68 -1.78
N HIS A 56 -20.36 12.16 -3.01
CA HIS A 56 -21.43 12.29 -4.01
C HIS A 56 -21.49 11.14 -5.01
N TRP A 57 -20.55 10.18 -4.95
CA TRP A 57 -20.53 9.04 -5.86
C TRP A 57 -21.52 7.95 -5.43
N GLU A 58 -22.08 7.22 -6.41
CA GLU A 58 -23.00 6.11 -6.14
C GLU A 58 -22.28 4.89 -5.54
N SER A 59 -20.99 4.75 -5.83
CA SER A 59 -20.11 3.68 -5.33
C SER A 59 -18.65 4.11 -5.37
N ASN A 60 -17.82 3.47 -4.55
CA ASN A 60 -16.37 3.58 -4.65
C ASN A 60 -15.89 2.96 -5.98
N CYS A 61 -14.79 3.47 -6.52
CA CYS A 61 -14.12 2.94 -7.71
C CYS A 61 -12.59 3.03 -7.56
N ASP A 62 -11.86 2.49 -8.54
CA ASP A 62 -10.41 2.64 -8.60
C ASP A 62 -10.04 4.11 -8.79
N CYS A 63 -9.32 4.69 -7.83
CA CYS A 63 -8.82 6.05 -7.87
C CYS A 63 -7.30 6.07 -7.84
N TYR A 64 -6.70 6.92 -8.67
CA TYR A 64 -5.31 7.32 -8.50
C TYR A 64 -5.18 8.35 -7.37
N ILE A 65 -4.26 8.13 -6.44
CA ILE A 65 -4.02 9.06 -5.33
C ILE A 65 -2.93 10.07 -5.70
N THR A 66 -3.31 11.32 -5.88
CA THR A 66 -2.39 12.39 -6.29
C THR A 66 -1.64 12.99 -5.12
N ARG A 67 -2.29 13.10 -3.95
CA ARG A 67 -1.68 13.63 -2.72
C ARG A 67 -2.45 13.24 -1.47
N VAL A 68 -1.76 13.38 -0.35
CA VAL A 68 -2.31 13.26 1.00
C VAL A 68 -1.84 14.44 1.84
N ALA A 69 -2.71 14.98 2.68
CA ALA A 69 -2.42 16.16 3.48
C ALA A 69 -3.02 16.08 4.88
N VAL A 70 -2.41 16.77 5.83
CA VAL A 70 -2.94 16.97 7.18
C VAL A 70 -3.41 18.42 7.30
N VAL A 71 -4.72 18.63 7.19
CA VAL A 71 -5.34 19.95 7.27
C VAL A 71 -6.06 20.06 8.61
N ASP A 72 -5.68 21.06 9.42
CA ASP A 72 -6.21 21.27 10.78
C ASP A 72 -6.17 19.99 11.65
N GLY A 73 -5.10 19.19 11.48
CA GLY A 73 -4.91 17.93 12.21
C GLY A 73 -5.73 16.75 11.69
N THR A 74 -6.48 16.93 10.60
CA THR A 74 -7.28 15.90 9.94
C THR A 74 -6.58 15.41 8.67
N LEU A 75 -6.48 14.10 8.50
CA LEU A 75 -5.95 13.50 7.28
C LEU A 75 -6.97 13.64 6.14
N GLU A 76 -6.53 14.17 5.02
CA GLU A 76 -7.30 14.33 3.80
C GLU A 76 -6.56 13.63 2.64
N ILE A 77 -7.29 12.88 1.83
CA ILE A 77 -6.76 12.08 0.72
C ILE A 77 -7.37 12.63 -0.56
N TYR A 78 -6.54 12.80 -1.58
CA TYR A 78 -6.93 13.42 -2.84
C TYR A 78 -6.52 12.54 -4.01
N GLY A 79 -7.36 12.54 -5.03
CA GLY A 79 -7.17 11.71 -6.20
C GLY A 79 -8.24 11.91 -7.26
N TYR A 80 -8.25 11.04 -8.26
CA TYR A 80 -9.25 11.03 -9.31
C TYR A 80 -9.53 9.61 -9.80
N ASP A 81 -10.75 9.41 -10.32
CA ASP A 81 -11.17 8.15 -10.93
C ASP A 81 -10.18 7.72 -12.03
N LYS A 82 -9.68 6.49 -11.94
CA LYS A 82 -8.68 5.93 -12.86
C LYS A 82 -9.19 5.72 -14.28
N GLU A 83 -10.48 5.47 -14.46
CA GLU A 83 -11.11 5.18 -15.75
C GLU A 83 -11.62 6.45 -16.46
N TYR A 84 -12.21 7.38 -15.70
CA TYR A 84 -12.98 8.50 -16.24
C TYR A 84 -12.59 9.88 -15.69
N GLY A 85 -11.77 9.92 -14.64
CA GLY A 85 -11.40 11.16 -13.95
C GLY A 85 -10.12 11.79 -14.49
N ASN A 86 -10.07 13.12 -14.49
CA ASN A 86 -8.87 13.89 -14.80
C ASN A 86 -8.70 15.12 -13.88
N GLU A 87 -9.58 15.30 -12.91
CA GLU A 87 -9.56 16.40 -11.96
C GLU A 87 -9.41 15.85 -10.55
N GLU A 88 -8.40 16.35 -9.83
CA GLU A 88 -8.19 16.02 -8.42
C GLU A 88 -9.40 16.46 -7.60
N MET A 89 -9.88 15.54 -6.76
CA MET A 89 -10.89 15.80 -5.75
C MET A 89 -10.51 15.14 -4.43
N ARG A 90 -11.19 15.56 -3.37
CA ARG A 90 -11.07 14.93 -2.07
C ARG A 90 -11.84 13.60 -2.09
N LEU A 91 -11.20 12.56 -1.59
CA LEU A 91 -11.79 11.23 -1.43
C LEU A 91 -12.20 11.07 0.04
N ASP A 92 -13.50 10.94 0.27
CA ASP A 92 -14.07 10.91 1.63
C ASP A 92 -14.16 9.48 2.19
N ASP A 93 -14.27 8.48 1.31
CA ASP A 93 -14.36 7.07 1.66
C ASP A 93 -13.26 6.29 0.94
N VAL A 94 -12.41 5.61 1.71
CA VAL A 94 -11.36 4.73 1.18
C VAL A 94 -11.60 3.35 1.79
N GLU A 95 -11.66 2.33 0.95
CA GLU A 95 -11.96 0.97 1.38
C GLU A 95 -10.93 0.45 2.40
N PHE A 96 -11.38 -0.38 3.34
CA PHE A 96 -10.53 -0.95 4.38
C PHE A 96 -9.31 -1.67 3.79
N GLY A 97 -8.13 -1.49 4.38
CA GLY A 97 -6.89 -2.12 3.92
C GLY A 97 -6.17 -1.37 2.80
N HIS A 98 -6.80 -0.39 2.13
CA HIS A 98 -6.15 0.35 1.04
C HIS A 98 -5.27 1.52 1.51
N LEU A 99 -5.32 1.90 2.79
CA LEU A 99 -4.49 2.99 3.32
C LEU A 99 -3.01 2.57 3.41
N SER A 100 -2.73 1.31 3.71
CA SER A 100 -1.37 0.75 3.67
C SER A 100 -0.72 0.94 2.30
N TYR A 101 -1.51 0.79 1.23
CA TYR A 101 -1.01 0.98 -0.14
C TYR A 101 -0.54 2.40 -0.43
N ILE A 102 -1.11 3.38 0.24
CA ILE A 102 -0.66 4.78 0.15
C ILE A 102 0.62 4.94 0.97
N ILE A 103 0.68 4.36 2.18
CA ILE A 103 1.85 4.41 3.06
C ILE A 103 3.08 3.81 2.38
N ASP A 104 2.95 2.64 1.75
CA ASP A 104 4.05 1.92 1.09
C ASP A 104 4.74 2.74 -0.01
N GLU A 105 4.01 3.68 -0.62
CA GLU A 105 4.53 4.51 -1.71
C GLU A 105 5.05 5.87 -1.21
N ILE A 106 4.94 6.16 0.09
CA ILE A 106 5.57 7.32 0.73
C ILE A 106 6.98 6.89 1.21
N PRO A 107 8.06 7.47 0.66
CA PRO A 107 9.42 7.09 1.05
C PRO A 107 9.70 7.49 2.51
N GLU A 108 10.54 6.71 3.18
CA GLU A 108 11.06 7.08 4.50
C GLU A 108 11.80 8.43 4.48
N THR A 109 11.90 9.07 5.64
CA THR A 109 12.76 10.25 5.84
C THR A 109 13.95 9.90 6.71
N ASN A 110 14.91 10.82 6.83
CA ASN A 110 16.05 10.62 7.73
C ASN A 110 15.62 10.48 9.20
N ASP A 111 14.50 11.10 9.58
CA ASP A 111 14.02 11.17 10.97
C ASP A 111 12.89 10.17 11.27
N VAL A 112 12.14 9.73 10.26
CA VAL A 112 11.00 8.82 10.41
C VAL A 112 11.15 7.67 9.42
N LYS A 113 11.36 6.47 9.99
CA LYS A 113 11.49 5.20 9.26
C LYS A 113 10.40 4.20 9.62
N ASP A 114 9.69 4.44 10.71
CA ASP A 114 8.67 3.55 11.24
C ASP A 114 7.48 4.40 11.68
N VAL A 115 6.31 4.10 11.11
CA VAL A 115 5.05 4.75 11.46
C VAL A 115 4.09 3.83 12.21
N THR A 116 4.46 2.55 12.39
CA THR A 116 3.61 1.50 12.95
C THR A 116 2.99 1.94 14.27
N THR A 117 1.71 1.64 14.40
CA THR A 117 0.95 1.76 15.62
C THR A 117 0.82 0.36 16.21
N GLU A 118 1.28 0.15 17.45
CA GLU A 118 1.16 -1.16 18.10
C GLU A 118 -0.32 -1.58 18.15
N PRO A 119 -0.75 -2.62 17.42
CA PRO A 119 -2.13 -3.05 17.47
C PRO A 119 -2.34 -3.98 18.68
N PRO A 120 -3.54 -4.05 19.25
CA PRO A 120 -3.94 -5.18 20.07
C PRO A 120 -4.51 -6.28 19.16
N VAL A 121 -3.71 -6.91 18.29
CA VAL A 121 -4.23 -7.98 17.41
C VAL A 121 -3.23 -9.13 17.29
N CYS A 122 -3.71 -10.35 17.57
CA CYS A 122 -3.00 -11.59 17.26
C CYS A 122 -2.82 -11.71 15.74
N GLU A 123 -1.56 -11.75 15.31
CA GLU A 123 -1.14 -12.14 13.96
C GLU A 123 -1.82 -13.46 13.56
N VAL A 124 -2.75 -13.38 12.61
CA VAL A 124 -3.12 -14.56 11.82
C VAL A 124 -2.40 -14.38 10.49
N PRO A 125 -1.33 -15.14 10.21
CA PRO A 125 -0.61 -14.98 8.95
C PRO A 125 -1.53 -15.36 7.80
N VAL A 126 -1.79 -14.41 6.91
CA VAL A 126 -2.60 -14.59 5.68
C VAL A 126 -1.73 -15.16 4.54
N VAL A 127 -0.42 -14.92 4.60
CA VAL A 127 0.59 -15.41 3.64
C VAL A 127 1.76 -16.04 4.41
N SER A 128 2.25 -17.18 3.93
CA SER A 128 3.47 -17.83 4.43
C SER A 128 4.52 -17.77 3.32
N LEU A 129 5.36 -16.75 3.35
CA LEU A 129 6.52 -16.59 2.46
C LEU A 129 7.76 -17.13 3.16
N CYS A 130 8.55 -17.96 2.48
CA CYS A 130 9.89 -18.34 2.90
C CYS A 130 10.94 -17.93 1.87
N ARG A 131 12.21 -18.02 2.26
CA ARG A 131 13.33 -17.65 1.38
C ARG A 131 13.41 -18.56 0.15
N GLU A 132 13.00 -19.82 0.28
CA GLU A 132 12.88 -20.73 -0.86
C GLU A 132 11.88 -20.24 -1.91
N ASP A 133 10.77 -19.59 -1.53
CA ASP A 133 9.82 -19.03 -2.49
C ASP A 133 10.44 -17.90 -3.34
N ILE A 134 11.34 -17.09 -2.75
CA ILE A 134 12.11 -16.06 -3.45
C ILE A 134 13.07 -16.71 -4.46
N SER A 135 13.74 -17.79 -4.05
CA SER A 135 14.61 -18.58 -4.94
C SER A 135 13.83 -19.22 -6.08
N ASP A 136 12.66 -19.82 -5.80
CA ASP A 136 11.79 -20.45 -6.79
C ASP A 136 11.22 -19.41 -7.79
N ALA A 137 11.07 -18.16 -7.35
CA ALA A 137 10.71 -17.03 -8.21
C ALA A 137 11.87 -16.58 -9.13
N GLY A 138 13.11 -17.01 -8.86
CA GLY A 138 14.31 -16.69 -9.64
C GLY A 138 15.19 -15.58 -9.04
N TYR A 139 14.96 -15.21 -7.78
CA TYR A 139 15.62 -14.11 -7.09
C TYR A 139 16.55 -14.60 -5.98
N ASP A 140 17.53 -13.78 -5.61
CA ASP A 140 18.46 -14.08 -4.53
C ASP A 140 17.71 -14.14 -3.19
N PRO A 141 17.67 -15.30 -2.51
CA PRO A 141 16.99 -15.44 -1.24
C PRO A 141 17.75 -14.81 -0.06
N GLU A 142 19.02 -14.44 -0.22
CA GLU A 142 19.88 -13.87 0.84
C GLU A 142 19.75 -12.34 0.95
N ILE A 143 18.51 -11.85 1.04
CA ILE A 143 18.19 -10.43 1.21
C ILE A 143 18.05 -10.03 2.69
N PRO A 144 18.27 -8.74 3.03
CA PRO A 144 17.95 -8.18 4.36
C PRO A 144 16.51 -8.48 4.80
N ASP A 145 16.29 -8.58 6.11
CA ASP A 145 14.95 -8.88 6.65
C ASP A 145 13.92 -7.77 6.33
N ASP A 146 14.35 -6.51 6.27
CA ASP A 146 13.48 -5.38 5.89
C ASP A 146 12.99 -5.53 4.43
N ASP A 147 13.87 -5.94 3.51
CA ASP A 147 13.49 -6.20 2.11
C ASP A 147 12.58 -7.42 2.01
N PHE A 148 12.83 -8.46 2.82
CA PHE A 148 11.97 -9.65 2.89
C PHE A 148 10.55 -9.30 3.35
N GLN A 149 10.43 -8.43 4.36
CA GLN A 149 9.13 -7.93 4.83
C GLN A 149 8.42 -7.10 3.76
N GLN A 150 9.14 -6.26 3.02
CA GLN A 150 8.56 -5.50 1.92
C GLN A 150 8.07 -6.40 0.77
N VAL A 151 8.78 -7.48 0.45
CA VAL A 151 8.32 -8.48 -0.53
C VAL A 151 7.00 -9.12 -0.06
N ALA A 152 6.91 -9.52 1.22
CA ALA A 152 5.70 -10.12 1.78
C ALA A 152 4.50 -9.15 1.73
N SER A 153 4.70 -7.88 2.12
CA SER A 153 3.67 -6.83 2.05
C SER A 153 3.15 -6.62 0.62
N ARG A 154 4.06 -6.61 -0.37
CA ARG A 154 3.66 -6.47 -1.78
C ARG A 154 2.90 -7.68 -2.33
N ILE A 155 3.21 -8.89 -1.88
CA ILE A 155 2.46 -10.07 -2.30
C ILE A 155 1.01 -10.01 -1.81
N GLU A 156 0.78 -9.55 -0.58
CA GLU A 156 -0.55 -9.30 -0.04
C GLU A 156 -1.33 -8.34 -0.95
N LYS A 157 -0.67 -7.25 -1.38
CA LYS A 157 -1.21 -6.26 -2.34
C LYS A 157 -1.67 -6.88 -3.65
N TYR A 158 -0.92 -7.85 -4.20
CA TYR A 158 -1.31 -8.54 -5.44
C TYR A 158 -2.40 -9.61 -5.23
N LEU A 159 -2.51 -10.17 -4.04
CA LEU A 159 -3.51 -11.19 -3.71
C LEU A 159 -4.92 -10.59 -3.54
N GLU A 160 -5.04 -9.36 -3.04
CA GLU A 160 -6.33 -8.66 -2.92
C GLU A 160 -7.02 -8.42 -4.28
N TRP A 161 -6.25 -8.42 -5.37
CA TRP A 161 -6.74 -8.12 -6.72
C TRP A 161 -7.15 -9.38 -7.51
N GLN A 162 -7.17 -10.57 -6.88
CA GLN A 162 -7.37 -11.85 -7.58
C GLN A 162 -8.50 -12.70 -7.02
N ASP A 163 -9.65 -12.65 -7.71
CA ASP A 163 -10.65 -13.70 -7.66
C ASP A 163 -10.15 -14.94 -8.42
N PHE A 164 -9.75 -15.98 -7.68
CA PHE A 164 -9.47 -17.34 -8.18
C PHE A 164 -8.20 -17.52 -9.05
N PHE A 165 -7.18 -18.20 -8.47
CA PHE A 165 -6.06 -18.99 -9.05
C PHE A 165 -4.65 -18.57 -8.59
N PRO A 166 -3.71 -19.54 -8.40
CA PRO A 166 -2.47 -19.35 -7.66
C PRO A 166 -1.43 -18.62 -8.52
N GLN A 167 -1.41 -17.29 -8.42
CA GLN A 167 -0.33 -16.45 -8.97
C GLN A 167 0.68 -16.09 -7.89
N PHE A 168 0.71 -16.78 -6.76
CA PHE A 168 1.63 -16.48 -5.65
C PHE A 168 3.07 -16.30 -6.13
N LEU A 169 3.60 -17.20 -6.96
CA LEU A 169 4.96 -17.09 -7.48
C LEU A 169 5.14 -15.91 -8.45
N GLU A 170 4.10 -15.52 -9.19
CA GLU A 170 4.14 -14.34 -10.04
C GLU A 170 4.10 -13.06 -9.21
N ASN A 171 3.27 -13.03 -8.15
CA ASN A 171 3.23 -11.94 -7.18
C ASN A 171 4.58 -11.77 -6.47
N VAL A 172 5.26 -12.87 -6.13
CA VAL A 172 6.64 -12.85 -5.62
C VAL A 172 7.58 -12.23 -6.65
N ARG A 173 7.48 -12.61 -7.94
CA ARG A 173 8.30 -12.02 -9.00
C ARG A 173 8.05 -10.53 -9.17
N GLU A 174 6.79 -10.10 -9.21
CA GLU A 174 6.43 -8.69 -9.34
C GLU A 174 6.94 -7.88 -8.14
N ALA A 175 6.80 -8.41 -6.92
CA ALA A 175 7.31 -7.78 -5.71
C ALA A 175 8.84 -7.66 -5.71
N CYS A 176 9.55 -8.74 -6.03
CA CYS A 176 11.01 -8.76 -6.12
C CYS A 176 11.54 -7.85 -7.24
N ALA A 177 10.88 -7.84 -8.40
CA ALA A 177 11.24 -6.96 -9.52
C ALA A 177 11.08 -5.48 -9.14
N TYR A 178 10.00 -5.13 -8.45
CA TYR A 178 9.78 -3.76 -8.00
C TYR A 178 10.87 -3.29 -7.03
N LEU A 179 11.24 -4.14 -6.08
CA LEU A 179 12.26 -3.83 -5.05
C LEU A 179 13.69 -3.96 -5.58
N GLU A 180 13.87 -4.17 -6.89
CA GLU A 180 15.17 -4.35 -7.53
C GLU A 180 16.02 -5.47 -6.89
N ILE A 181 15.35 -6.51 -6.36
CA ILE A 181 16.03 -7.66 -5.76
C ILE A 181 16.91 -8.34 -6.83
N PRO A 182 18.19 -8.65 -6.54
CA PRO A 182 19.06 -9.31 -7.50
C PRO A 182 18.48 -10.66 -7.95
N THR A 183 18.54 -10.95 -9.25
CA THR A 183 18.23 -12.28 -9.76
C THR A 183 19.34 -13.27 -9.41
N LEU A 184 19.00 -14.55 -9.28
CA LEU A 184 20.02 -15.60 -9.16
C LEU A 184 21.00 -15.50 -10.33
N LYS A 185 22.30 -15.54 -10.05
CA LYS A 185 23.31 -15.64 -11.10
C LYS A 185 23.13 -17.00 -11.77
N GLU A 186 23.00 -17.02 -13.10
CA GLU A 186 23.17 -18.27 -13.84
C GLU A 186 24.58 -18.80 -13.49
N GLU A 187 24.62 -19.91 -12.76
CA GLU A 187 25.86 -20.67 -12.64
C GLU A 187 26.21 -21.14 -14.05
N ASN A 188 27.18 -20.48 -14.68
CA ASN A 188 27.77 -20.95 -15.92
C ASN A 188 28.33 -22.36 -15.66
N GLU A 189 27.61 -23.39 -16.13
CA GLU A 189 28.10 -24.78 -16.23
C GLU A 189 29.35 -24.89 -17.10
#